data_AF-A0A379WIC5-F1
#
_entry.id   AF-A0A379WIC5-F1
#
_cell.length_a   1.000
_cell.length_b   1.000
_cell.length_c   1.000
_cell.angle_alpha   90.00
_cell.angle_beta   90.00
_cell.angle_gamma   90.00
#
_symmetry.space_group_name_H-M   'P 1'
#
loop_
_entity.id
_entity.type
_entity.pdbx_description
1 polymer ?
#
loop_
_entity_poly.entity_id
_entity_poly.type
_entity_poly.pdbx_seq_one_letter_code
_entity_poly.pdbx_strand_id
1 'polypeptide(L)'
;MPMQLITPEGFTLLNGGPKYRRAFLDWGCFHNEAGFFTAWSNLKRLLKQRNAALRQVSRYEQLRPWDKELIPLAEQISTWRRSTVALSHRTWRIPVSSFLPEFSLTFSFQRGWEKETDYADVLERSFERDRMLTYTAHGPHKADFRIRADGAPVEDTLSRGQLKLLMCALRLAQGEFLTRESGRRCLYLIDDFASELDDARRGLLPAA
;
A
#
# COMPACT_ATOMS: atom_id res chain seq x y z
N MET A 1 0.03 19.93 -4.43
CA MET A 1 -1.23 19.61 -5.12
C MET A 1 -1.23 18.10 -5.37
N PRO A 2 -2.25 17.35 -4.93
CA PRO A 2 -2.28 15.92 -5.18
C PRO A 2 -2.46 15.62 -6.66
N MET A 3 -1.75 14.61 -7.16
CA MET A 3 -1.84 14.16 -8.55
C MET A 3 -1.88 12.64 -8.65
N GLN A 4 -2.65 12.14 -9.60
CA GLN A 4 -2.72 10.74 -9.98
C GLN A 4 -2.36 10.61 -11.46
N LEU A 5 -1.39 9.74 -11.74
CA LEU A 5 -0.98 9.38 -13.08
C LEU A 5 -1.59 8.02 -13.42
N ILE A 6 -2.28 7.95 -14.55
CA ILE A 6 -2.92 6.75 -15.09
C ILE A 6 -2.34 6.53 -16.48
N THR A 7 -1.49 5.51 -16.63
CA THR A 7 -0.89 5.11 -17.91
C THR A 7 -1.18 3.64 -18.23
N PRO A 8 -1.05 3.20 -19.49
CA PRO A 8 -1.33 1.81 -19.91
C PRO A 8 -0.38 0.79 -19.25
N GLU A 9 0.84 1.18 -18.91
CA GLU A 9 1.85 0.37 -18.19
C GLU A 9 1.63 0.36 -16.66
N GLY A 10 0.64 1.12 -16.17
CA GLY A 10 0.36 1.34 -14.75
C GLY A 10 -0.15 0.12 -13.98
N PHE A 11 -0.48 -1.00 -14.64
CA PHE A 11 -0.94 -2.23 -13.97
C PHE A 11 0.14 -2.90 -13.10
N THR A 12 1.38 -2.37 -13.11
CA THR A 12 2.45 -2.65 -12.13
C THR A 12 1.98 -2.53 -10.68
N LEU A 13 0.97 -1.70 -10.40
CA LEU A 13 0.28 -1.68 -9.11
C LEU A 13 -0.22 -3.08 -8.69
N LEU A 14 -0.82 -3.83 -9.62
CA LEU A 14 -1.46 -5.10 -9.35
C LEU A 14 -0.48 -6.28 -9.49
N ASN A 15 0.31 -6.31 -10.57
CA ASN A 15 1.19 -7.46 -10.89
C ASN A 15 2.67 -7.26 -10.50
N GLY A 16 3.10 -6.05 -10.15
CA GLY A 16 4.50 -5.75 -9.78
C GLY A 16 4.86 -6.17 -8.34
N GLY A 17 3.90 -6.74 -7.61
CA GLY A 17 4.06 -7.24 -6.26
C GLY A 17 3.91 -6.20 -5.15
N PRO A 18 4.12 -6.61 -3.88
CA PRO A 18 3.76 -5.82 -2.69
C PRO A 18 4.39 -4.43 -2.61
N LYS A 19 5.54 -4.21 -3.26
CA LYS A 19 6.22 -2.90 -3.29
C LYS A 19 5.32 -1.81 -3.88
N TYR A 20 4.68 -2.08 -5.00
CA TYR A 20 3.84 -1.09 -5.69
C TYR A 20 2.51 -0.88 -4.99
N ARG A 21 1.94 -1.95 -4.41
CA ARG A 21 0.73 -1.88 -3.58
C ARG A 21 0.93 -1.08 -2.29
N ARG A 22 2.09 -1.23 -1.64
CA ARG A 22 2.50 -0.35 -0.54
C ARG A 22 2.68 1.09 -0.99
N ALA A 23 3.32 1.33 -2.13
CA ALA A 23 3.50 2.70 -2.65
C ALA A 23 2.17 3.39 -2.93
N PHE A 24 1.17 2.65 -3.41
CA PHE A 24 -0.20 3.15 -3.55
C PHE A 24 -0.81 3.53 -2.20
N LEU A 25 -0.70 2.69 -1.16
CA LEU A 25 -1.17 3.06 0.18
C LEU A 25 -0.40 4.25 0.78
N ASP A 26 0.92 4.27 0.59
CA ASP A 26 1.81 5.31 1.11
C ASP A 26 1.47 6.68 0.50
N TRP A 27 1.04 6.74 -0.76
CA TRP A 27 0.51 7.97 -1.37
C TRP A 27 -0.72 8.48 -0.64
N GLY A 28 -1.67 7.60 -0.28
CA GLY A 28 -2.87 7.98 0.46
C GLY A 28 -2.53 8.48 1.86
N CYS A 29 -1.66 7.76 2.56
CA CYS A 29 -1.22 8.15 3.90
C CYS A 29 -0.46 9.50 3.86
N PHE A 30 0.42 9.71 2.89
CA PHE A 30 1.17 10.96 2.74
C PHE A 30 0.27 12.19 2.63
N HIS A 31 -0.84 12.08 1.92
CA HIS A 31 -1.74 13.22 1.72
C HIS A 31 -2.73 13.44 2.87
N ASN A 32 -3.04 12.39 3.64
CA ASN A 32 -4.01 12.44 4.73
C ASN A 32 -3.35 12.69 6.11
N GLU A 33 -2.11 12.29 6.28
CA GLU A 33 -1.45 12.23 7.59
C GLU A 33 -0.18 13.08 7.55
N ALA A 34 -0.23 14.26 8.19
CA ALA A 34 0.86 15.24 8.17
C ALA A 34 2.22 14.66 8.62
N GLY A 35 2.21 13.70 9.55
CA GLY A 35 3.42 13.04 10.07
C GLY A 35 3.93 11.86 9.24
N PHE A 36 3.19 11.40 8.22
CA PHE A 36 3.49 10.14 7.55
C PHE A 36 4.85 10.15 6.87
N PHE A 37 5.18 11.21 6.14
CA PHE A 37 6.45 11.29 5.40
C PHE A 37 7.66 11.18 6.34
N THR A 38 7.64 11.95 7.43
CA THR A 38 8.71 11.95 8.43
C THR A 38 8.86 10.57 9.07
N ALA A 39 7.76 9.96 9.48
CA ALA A 39 7.76 8.62 10.06
C ALA A 39 8.26 7.57 9.05
N TRP A 40 7.79 7.62 7.80
CA TRP A 40 8.18 6.69 6.73
C TRP A 40 9.67 6.80 6.40
N SER A 41 10.20 8.02 6.31
CA SER A 41 11.62 8.28 6.07
C SER A 41 12.48 7.74 7.23
N ASN A 42 12.06 8.01 8.48
CA ASN A 42 12.75 7.49 9.67
C ASN A 42 12.69 5.97 9.76
N LEU A 43 11.55 5.34 9.46
CA LEU A 43 11.40 3.88 9.41
C LEU A 43 12.39 3.27 8.42
N LYS A 44 12.47 3.82 7.19
CA LYS A 44 13.37 3.33 6.15
C LYS A 44 14.84 3.45 6.58
N ARG A 45 15.20 4.57 7.21
CA ARG A 45 16.55 4.81 7.75
C ARG A 45 16.89 3.83 8.88
N LEU A 46 15.99 3.67 9.85
CA LEU A 46 16.18 2.77 10.99
C LEU A 46 16.27 1.31 10.56
N LEU A 47 15.42 0.86 9.62
CA LEU A 47 15.54 -0.49 9.05
C LEU A 47 16.89 -0.72 8.39
N LYS A 48 17.42 0.27 7.66
CA LYS A 48 18.76 0.19 7.07
C LYS A 48 19.85 0.08 8.15
N GLN A 49 19.75 0.88 9.21
CA GLN A 49 20.69 0.85 10.33
C GLN A 49 20.62 -0.47 11.11
N ARG A 50 19.42 -0.95 11.44
CA ARG A 50 19.18 -2.26 12.07
C ARG A 50 19.75 -3.40 11.22
N ASN A 51 19.51 -3.40 9.91
CA ASN A 51 20.06 -4.41 8.99
C ASN A 51 21.60 -4.38 8.93
N ALA A 52 22.21 -3.20 9.07
CA ALA A 52 23.66 -3.09 9.17
C ALA A 52 24.17 -3.65 10.52
N ALA A 53 23.47 -3.34 11.62
CA ALA A 53 23.79 -3.83 12.95
C ALA A 53 23.64 -5.37 13.06
N LEU A 54 22.64 -5.96 12.42
CA LEU A 54 22.42 -7.42 12.35
C LEU A 54 23.67 -8.20 11.89
N ARG A 55 24.55 -7.58 11.10
CA ARG A 55 25.80 -8.22 10.63
C ARG A 55 26.92 -8.27 11.67
N GLN A 56 26.80 -7.48 12.74
CA GLN A 56 27.87 -7.23 13.70
C GLN A 56 27.53 -7.75 15.10
N VAL A 57 26.25 -7.84 15.42
CA VAL A 57 25.77 -8.28 16.73
C VAL A 57 25.78 -9.79 16.86
N SER A 58 25.99 -10.28 18.09
CA SER A 58 25.89 -11.70 18.46
C SER A 58 24.74 -11.98 19.41
N ARG A 59 24.17 -10.95 20.05
CA ARG A 59 23.05 -11.05 20.98
C ARG A 59 21.97 -10.02 20.69
N TYR A 60 20.71 -10.36 20.97
CA TYR A 60 19.57 -9.50 20.68
C TYR A 60 19.60 -8.17 21.45
N GLU A 61 20.15 -8.14 22.67
CA GLU A 61 20.23 -6.92 23.50
C GLU A 61 20.98 -5.80 22.79
N GLN A 62 21.93 -6.15 21.93
CA GLN A 62 22.68 -5.18 21.15
C GLN A 62 21.80 -4.46 20.13
N LEU A 63 20.69 -5.05 19.66
CA LEU A 63 19.75 -4.42 18.72
C LEU A 63 18.69 -3.53 19.39
N ARG A 64 18.48 -3.66 20.70
CA ARG A 64 17.44 -2.94 21.44
C ARG A 64 17.42 -1.41 21.21
N PRO A 65 18.56 -0.70 21.06
CA PRO A 65 18.54 0.73 20.77
C PRO A 65 17.83 1.08 19.45
N TRP A 66 17.98 0.24 18.42
CA TRP A 66 17.27 0.43 17.15
C TRP A 66 15.81 0.01 17.26
N ASP A 67 15.53 -1.11 17.94
CA ASP A 67 14.17 -1.64 18.05
C ASP A 67 13.26 -0.69 18.85
N LYS A 68 13.80 -0.03 19.89
CA LYS A 68 13.09 1.00 20.67
C LYS A 68 12.55 2.15 19.80
N GLU A 69 13.29 2.57 18.78
CA GLU A 69 12.88 3.64 17.86
C GLU A 69 12.06 3.10 16.68
N LEU A 70 12.36 1.88 16.23
CA LEU A 70 11.71 1.26 15.08
C LEU A 70 10.26 0.87 15.36
N ILE A 71 10.00 0.28 16.53
CA ILE A 71 8.68 -0.26 16.90
C ILE A 71 7.57 0.81 16.85
N PRO A 72 7.67 1.97 17.51
CA PRO A 72 6.60 2.96 17.47
C PRO A 72 6.33 3.48 16.05
N LEU A 73 7.38 3.65 15.23
CA LEU A 73 7.22 4.03 13.82
C LEU A 73 6.52 2.94 13.01
N ALA A 74 6.85 1.67 13.25
CA ALA A 74 6.28 0.55 12.55
C ALA A 74 4.79 0.37 12.86
N GLU A 75 4.42 0.51 14.13
CA GLU A 75 3.04 0.50 14.61
C GLU A 75 2.24 1.66 14.02
N GLN A 76 2.79 2.88 14.06
CA GLN A 76 2.14 4.08 13.53
C GLN A 76 1.87 3.96 12.02
N ILE A 77 2.88 3.59 11.24
CA ILE A 77 2.75 3.41 9.78
C ILE A 77 1.74 2.31 9.44
N SER A 78 1.74 1.22 10.20
CA SER A 78 0.78 0.13 9.97
C SER A 78 -0.64 0.57 10.32
N THR A 79 -0.82 1.39 11.34
CA THR A 79 -2.10 1.98 11.72
C THR A 79 -2.63 2.88 10.61
N TRP A 80 -1.85 3.84 10.12
CA TRP A 80 -2.26 4.72 9.01
C TRP A 80 -2.63 3.95 7.73
N ARG A 81 -1.84 2.94 7.37
CA ARG A 81 -2.13 2.09 6.21
C ARG A 81 -3.41 1.28 6.41
N ARG A 82 -3.62 0.72 7.60
CA ARG A 82 -4.86 -0.01 7.94
C ARG A 82 -6.07 0.91 7.88
N SER A 83 -5.98 2.12 8.42
CA SER A 83 -7.04 3.12 8.37
C SER A 83 -7.37 3.52 6.92
N THR A 84 -6.35 3.72 6.08
CA THR A 84 -6.54 4.00 4.64
C THR A 84 -7.32 2.87 3.96
N VAL A 85 -6.97 1.61 4.22
CA VAL A 85 -7.71 0.45 3.67
C VAL A 85 -9.12 0.34 4.28
N ALA A 86 -9.29 0.60 5.57
CA ALA A 86 -10.62 0.60 6.20
C ALA A 86 -11.56 1.64 5.56
N LEU A 87 -11.03 2.82 5.24
CA LEU A 87 -11.76 3.89 4.56
C LEU A 87 -12.11 3.50 3.11
N SER A 88 -11.24 2.75 2.43
CA SER A 88 -11.52 2.26 1.07
C SER A 88 -12.79 1.42 0.96
N HIS A 89 -13.14 0.64 1.99
CA HIS A 89 -14.36 -0.15 1.98
C HIS A 89 -15.63 0.71 1.91
N ARG A 90 -15.56 1.96 2.39
CA ARG A 90 -16.67 2.91 2.36
C ARG A 90 -16.70 3.73 1.08
N THR A 91 -15.55 4.12 0.55
CA THR A 91 -15.46 5.15 -0.49
C THR A 91 -15.03 4.62 -1.85
N TRP A 92 -14.18 3.60 -1.92
CA TRP A 92 -13.67 3.07 -3.20
C TRP A 92 -14.58 1.98 -3.78
N ARG A 93 -15.36 1.31 -2.93
CA ARG A 93 -16.16 0.15 -3.36
C ARG A 93 -17.11 0.48 -4.49
N ILE A 94 -17.80 1.62 -4.43
CA ILE A 94 -18.79 2.02 -5.44
C ILE A 94 -18.10 2.35 -6.78
N PRO A 95 -17.16 3.32 -6.86
CA PRO A 95 -16.47 3.62 -8.11
C PRO A 95 -15.80 2.38 -8.71
N VAL A 96 -15.11 1.57 -7.90
CA VAL A 96 -14.39 0.40 -8.41
C VAL A 96 -15.34 -0.69 -8.94
N SER A 97 -16.48 -0.91 -8.27
CA SER A 97 -17.49 -1.85 -8.77
C SER A 97 -18.13 -1.42 -10.09
N SER A 98 -18.18 -0.11 -10.39
CA SER A 98 -18.70 0.37 -11.67
C SER A 98 -17.80 0.05 -12.86
N PHE A 99 -16.50 -0.10 -12.65
CA PHE A 99 -15.56 -0.49 -13.72
C PHE A 99 -15.58 -2.00 -14.00
N LEU A 100 -15.89 -2.80 -12.98
CA LEU A 100 -15.87 -4.27 -13.01
C LEU A 100 -17.12 -4.84 -12.29
N PRO A 101 -18.34 -4.58 -12.80
CA PRO A 101 -19.59 -4.96 -12.15
C PRO A 101 -19.79 -6.48 -12.06
N GLU A 102 -19.08 -7.24 -12.90
CA GLU A 102 -19.15 -8.70 -12.94
C GLU A 102 -18.37 -9.40 -11.81
N PHE A 103 -17.57 -8.67 -11.02
CA PHE A 103 -16.75 -9.23 -9.94
C PHE A 103 -17.08 -8.68 -8.55
N SER A 104 -17.00 -9.54 -7.53
CA SER A 104 -16.99 -9.12 -6.13
C SER A 104 -15.57 -8.82 -5.66
N LEU A 105 -15.26 -7.52 -5.52
CA LEU A 105 -13.93 -7.06 -5.12
C LEU A 105 -13.80 -6.90 -3.60
N THR A 106 -12.76 -7.50 -3.03
CA THR A 106 -12.41 -7.36 -1.61
C THR A 106 -11.00 -6.83 -1.45
N PHE A 107 -10.84 -5.99 -0.42
CA PHE A 107 -9.61 -5.31 -0.08
C PHE A 107 -9.16 -5.75 1.31
N SER A 108 -7.88 -6.02 1.51
CA SER A 108 -7.35 -6.36 2.82
C SER A 108 -5.93 -5.86 3.01
N PHE A 109 -5.59 -5.58 4.26
CA PHE A 109 -4.26 -5.11 4.64
C PHE A 109 -3.54 -6.16 5.47
N GLN A 110 -2.32 -6.49 5.05
CA GLN A 110 -1.37 -7.25 5.85
C GLN A 110 -0.26 -6.33 6.32
N ARG A 111 -0.08 -6.22 7.63
CA ARG A 111 0.93 -5.33 8.22
C ARG A 111 2.38 -5.77 8.00
N GLY A 112 2.60 -7.03 7.61
CA GLY A 112 3.93 -7.61 7.39
C GLY A 112 4.49 -8.41 8.58
N TRP A 113 3.65 -8.64 9.59
CA TRP A 113 3.86 -9.56 10.71
C TRP A 113 2.49 -10.03 11.24
N GLU A 114 2.52 -10.98 12.17
CA GLU A 114 1.33 -11.58 12.79
C GLU A 114 0.42 -10.52 13.43
N LYS A 115 -0.90 -10.67 13.24
CA LYS A 115 -1.88 -9.62 13.58
C LYS A 115 -1.99 -9.38 15.08
N GLU A 116 -1.95 -10.44 15.87
CA GLU A 116 -2.21 -10.45 17.31
C GLU A 116 -0.91 -10.51 18.15
N THR A 117 0.24 -10.28 17.52
CA THR A 117 1.56 -10.35 18.15
C THR A 117 2.17 -8.95 18.21
N ASP A 118 2.73 -8.59 19.37
CA ASP A 118 3.51 -7.35 19.50
C ASP A 118 4.72 -7.40 18.55
N TYR A 119 5.00 -6.29 17.88
CA TYR A 119 6.12 -6.23 16.97
C TYR A 119 7.47 -6.44 17.69
N ALA A 120 7.60 -6.03 18.96
CA ALA A 120 8.78 -6.29 19.79
C ALA A 120 9.05 -7.79 19.92
N ASP A 121 8.02 -8.57 20.24
CA ASP A 121 8.11 -10.02 20.38
C ASP A 121 8.51 -10.68 19.05
N VAL A 122 7.95 -10.18 17.95
CA VAL A 122 8.31 -10.68 16.61
C VAL A 122 9.79 -10.43 16.35
N LEU A 123 10.31 -9.23 16.62
CA LEU A 123 11.71 -8.87 16.39
C LEU A 123 12.69 -9.69 17.25
N GLU A 124 12.34 -9.94 18.51
CA GLU A 124 13.15 -10.76 19.43
C GLU A 124 13.16 -12.23 18.99
N ARG A 125 11.98 -12.81 18.72
CA ARG A 125 11.87 -14.23 18.29
C ARG A 125 12.51 -14.49 16.93
N SER A 126 12.56 -13.48 16.06
CA SER A 126 13.17 -13.60 14.73
C SER A 126 14.66 -13.26 14.69
N PHE A 127 15.26 -12.87 15.82
CA PHE A 127 16.65 -12.39 15.88
C PHE A 127 17.66 -13.32 15.19
N GLU A 128 17.72 -14.60 15.56
CA GLU A 128 18.72 -15.52 14.99
C GLU A 128 18.55 -15.70 13.48
N ARG A 129 17.30 -15.76 13.01
CA ARG A 129 16.99 -15.85 11.58
C ARG A 129 17.40 -14.58 10.85
N ASP A 130 16.99 -13.42 11.36
CA ASP A 130 17.31 -12.11 10.80
C ASP A 130 18.82 -11.86 10.75
N ARG A 131 19.55 -12.33 11.77
CA ARG A 131 21.01 -12.25 11.86
C ARG A 131 21.68 -13.07 10.76
N MET A 132 21.27 -14.32 10.59
CA MET A 132 21.77 -15.20 9.51
C MET A 132 21.48 -14.63 8.12
N LEU A 133 20.30 -14.04 7.92
CA LEU A 133 19.88 -13.47 6.64
C LEU A 133 20.42 -12.05 6.40
N THR A 134 20.93 -11.38 7.44
CA THR A 134 21.41 -9.99 7.43
C THR A 134 20.35 -8.95 7.03
N TYR A 135 19.07 -9.28 7.22
CA TYR A 135 17.96 -8.36 7.01
C TYR A 135 16.80 -8.66 7.96
N THR A 136 16.03 -7.63 8.26
CA THR A 136 14.85 -7.73 9.12
C THR A 136 13.70 -8.40 8.35
N ALA A 137 13.28 -9.60 8.75
CA ALA A 137 12.33 -10.40 7.98
C ALA A 137 10.87 -9.95 8.10
N HIS A 138 10.51 -9.27 9.19
CA HIS A 138 9.14 -8.89 9.53
C HIS A 138 9.02 -7.38 9.76
N GLY A 139 7.90 -6.78 9.35
CA GLY A 139 7.64 -5.36 9.58
C GLY A 139 6.91 -4.65 8.44
N PRO A 140 6.71 -3.33 8.54
CA PRO A 140 5.91 -2.56 7.58
C PRO A 140 6.49 -2.56 6.15
N HIS A 141 7.79 -2.83 5.98
CA HIS A 141 8.41 -3.00 4.67
C HIS A 141 8.01 -4.30 3.97
N LYS A 142 7.42 -5.25 4.71
CA LYS A 142 6.82 -6.50 4.22
C LYS A 142 5.29 -6.44 4.17
N ALA A 143 4.70 -5.32 4.54
CA ALA A 143 3.25 -5.12 4.45
C ALA A 143 2.74 -5.30 3.02
N ASP A 144 1.47 -5.65 2.88
CA ASP A 144 0.84 -5.81 1.58
C ASP A 144 -0.61 -5.35 1.61
N PHE A 145 -1.03 -4.74 0.51
CA PHE A 145 -2.42 -4.41 0.25
C PHE A 145 -2.93 -5.42 -0.77
N ARG A 146 -3.78 -6.34 -0.33
CA ARG A 146 -4.26 -7.43 -1.17
C ARG A 146 -5.65 -7.09 -1.71
N ILE A 147 -5.80 -7.30 -3.00
CA ILE A 147 -7.05 -7.12 -3.72
C ILE A 147 -7.43 -8.49 -4.26
N ARG A 148 -8.69 -8.88 -4.07
CA ARG A 148 -9.22 -10.15 -4.56
C ARG A 148 -10.49 -9.93 -5.35
N ALA A 149 -10.66 -10.67 -6.45
CA ALA A 149 -11.89 -10.81 -7.20
C ALA A 149 -12.47 -12.20 -6.91
N ASP A 150 -13.71 -12.27 -6.45
CA ASP A 150 -14.43 -13.51 -6.13
C ASP A 150 -13.65 -14.46 -5.20
N GLY A 151 -12.90 -13.86 -4.27
CA GLY A 151 -12.11 -14.59 -3.27
C GLY A 151 -10.70 -15.00 -3.71
N ALA A 152 -10.35 -14.87 -4.99
CA ALA A 152 -9.03 -15.17 -5.55
C ALA A 152 -8.21 -13.89 -5.83
N PRO A 153 -6.86 -13.94 -5.86
CA PRO A 153 -6.03 -12.79 -6.23
C PRO A 153 -6.44 -12.24 -7.60
N VAL A 154 -6.47 -10.91 -7.73
CA VAL A 154 -6.91 -10.27 -8.99
C VAL A 154 -5.98 -10.59 -10.15
N GLU A 155 -4.70 -10.81 -9.89
CA GLU A 155 -3.70 -11.24 -10.87
C GLU A 155 -4.00 -12.61 -11.51
N ASP A 156 -4.70 -13.48 -10.78
CA ASP A 156 -5.03 -14.83 -11.23
C ASP A 156 -6.41 -14.91 -11.89
N THR A 157 -7.25 -13.90 -11.65
CA THR A 157 -8.69 -13.91 -11.99
C THR A 157 -9.02 -12.97 -13.14
N LEU A 158 -8.42 -11.77 -13.14
CA LEU A 158 -8.76 -10.71 -14.07
C LEU A 158 -7.89 -10.79 -15.32
N SER A 159 -8.51 -10.60 -16.49
CA SER A 159 -7.76 -10.40 -17.74
C SER A 159 -6.88 -9.15 -17.67
N ARG A 160 -5.89 -9.03 -18.55
CA ARG A 160 -5.03 -7.85 -18.62
C ARG A 160 -5.81 -6.53 -18.79
N GLY A 161 -6.89 -6.55 -19.59
CA GLY A 161 -7.79 -5.40 -19.74
C GLY A 161 -8.54 -5.07 -18.45
N GLN A 162 -9.05 -6.07 -17.74
CA GLN A 162 -9.74 -5.87 -16.46
C GLN A 162 -8.78 -5.40 -15.35
N LEU A 163 -7.53 -5.86 -15.32
CA LEU A 163 -6.49 -5.34 -14.43
C LEU A 163 -6.20 -3.85 -14.69
N LYS A 164 -6.15 -3.45 -15.96
CA LYS A 164 -6.02 -2.05 -16.36
C LYS A 164 -7.21 -1.20 -15.85
N LEU A 165 -8.44 -1.68 -16.04
CA LEU A 165 -9.65 -1.06 -15.51
C LEU A 165 -9.61 -0.91 -13.99
N LEU A 166 -9.27 -1.98 -13.28
CA LEU A 166 -9.15 -1.97 -11.82
C LEU A 166 -8.12 -0.95 -11.33
N MET A 167 -6.95 -0.89 -11.99
CA MET A 167 -5.90 0.06 -11.65
C MET A 167 -6.39 1.51 -11.80
N CYS A 168 -7.04 1.82 -12.92
CA CYS A 168 -7.62 3.14 -13.15
C CYS A 168 -8.67 3.47 -12.08
N ALA A 169 -9.60 2.55 -11.82
CA ALA A 169 -10.63 2.74 -10.82
C ALA A 169 -10.07 2.98 -9.41
N LEU A 170 -9.00 2.28 -9.02
CA LEU A 170 -8.31 2.48 -7.75
C LEU A 170 -7.66 3.87 -7.65
N ARG A 171 -7.03 4.34 -8.72
CA ARG A 171 -6.40 5.67 -8.79
C ARG A 171 -7.42 6.79 -8.73
N LEU A 172 -8.51 6.65 -9.47
CA LEU A 172 -9.64 7.57 -9.43
C LEU A 172 -10.27 7.62 -8.03
N ALA A 173 -10.61 6.46 -7.48
CA ALA A 173 -11.19 6.36 -6.15
C ALA A 173 -10.28 6.96 -5.06
N GLN A 174 -8.97 6.76 -5.17
CA GLN A 174 -7.99 7.34 -4.24
C GLN A 174 -7.93 8.88 -4.35
N GLY A 175 -7.93 9.44 -5.58
CA GLY A 175 -7.92 10.88 -5.80
C GLY A 175 -9.23 11.57 -5.41
N GLU A 176 -10.36 10.94 -5.68
CA GLU A 176 -11.70 11.44 -5.33
C GLU A 176 -11.88 11.44 -3.82
N PHE A 177 -11.47 10.37 -3.16
CA PHE A 177 -11.45 10.28 -1.70
C PHE A 177 -10.64 11.43 -1.08
N LEU A 178 -9.41 11.66 -1.57
CA LEU A 178 -8.60 12.76 -1.06
C LEU A 178 -9.25 14.13 -1.28
N THR A 179 -9.89 14.32 -2.44
CA THR A 179 -10.59 15.56 -2.77
C THR A 179 -11.75 15.80 -1.80
N ARG A 180 -12.50 14.75 -1.44
CA ARG A 180 -13.60 14.82 -0.47
C ARG A 180 -13.12 15.10 0.95
N GLU A 181 -12.09 14.40 1.41
CA GLU A 181 -11.61 14.53 2.81
C GLU A 181 -10.85 15.83 3.06
N SER A 182 -10.03 16.27 2.10
CA SER A 182 -9.13 17.41 2.31
C SER A 182 -9.61 18.70 1.65
N GLY A 183 -10.64 18.65 0.81
CA GLY A 183 -11.07 19.76 -0.06
C GLY A 183 -10.08 20.10 -1.19
N ARG A 184 -8.94 19.41 -1.27
CA ARG A 184 -7.89 19.68 -2.27
C ARG A 184 -8.15 18.86 -3.52
N ARG A 185 -8.45 19.53 -4.63
CA ARG A 185 -8.67 18.85 -5.93
C ARG A 185 -7.45 18.04 -6.34
N CYS A 186 -7.68 16.76 -6.66
CA CYS A 186 -6.70 15.88 -7.28
C CYS A 186 -6.61 16.16 -8.78
N LEU A 187 -5.40 16.38 -9.29
CA LEU A 187 -5.11 16.45 -10.72
C LEU A 187 -5.00 15.03 -11.27
N TYR A 188 -5.70 14.73 -12.37
CA TYR A 188 -5.60 13.45 -13.07
C TYR A 188 -4.85 13.64 -14.38
N LEU A 189 -3.79 12.86 -14.56
CA LEU A 189 -3.03 12.77 -15.81
C LEU A 189 -3.32 11.39 -16.40
N ILE A 190 -4.11 11.36 -17.48
CA ILE A 190 -4.55 10.13 -18.13
C ILE A 190 -3.89 10.06 -19.50
N ASP A 191 -2.95 9.14 -19.66
CA ASP A 191 -2.19 8.94 -20.90
C ASP A 191 -2.65 7.67 -21.61
N ASP A 192 -3.04 7.78 -22.88
CA ASP A 192 -3.48 6.70 -23.80
C ASP A 192 -4.45 5.64 -23.25
N PHE A 193 -5.02 5.86 -22.06
CA PHE A 193 -5.89 4.90 -21.37
C PHE A 193 -7.35 5.08 -21.79
N ALA A 194 -7.77 6.32 -22.09
CA ALA A 194 -9.15 6.62 -22.45
C ALA A 194 -9.57 5.95 -23.78
N SER A 195 -8.62 5.74 -24.70
CA SER A 195 -8.84 5.05 -25.97
C SER A 195 -9.03 3.55 -25.82
N GLU A 196 -8.63 2.95 -24.69
CA GLU A 196 -8.83 1.53 -24.38
C GLU A 196 -10.19 1.23 -23.73
N LEU A 197 -11.00 2.26 -23.44
CA LEU A 197 -12.29 2.14 -22.77
C LEU A 197 -13.46 2.15 -23.77
N ASP A 198 -14.48 1.33 -23.50
CA ASP A 198 -15.79 1.50 -24.13
C ASP A 198 -16.47 2.80 -23.68
N ASP A 199 -17.53 3.20 -24.39
CA ASP A 199 -18.21 4.48 -24.13
C ASP A 199 -18.79 4.57 -22.71
N ALA A 200 -19.28 3.45 -22.16
CA ALA A 200 -19.83 3.40 -20.81
C ALA A 200 -18.75 3.67 -19.75
N ARG A 201 -17.57 3.06 -19.90
CA ARG A 201 -16.43 3.22 -18.98
C ARG A 201 -15.72 4.56 -19.18
N ARG A 202 -15.69 5.12 -20.40
CA ARG A 202 -15.21 6.50 -20.63
C ARG A 202 -16.02 7.52 -19.84
N GLY A 203 -17.33 7.32 -19.73
CA GLY A 203 -18.21 8.18 -18.93
C GLY A 203 -17.89 8.20 -17.42
N LEU A 204 -17.09 7.25 -16.92
CA LEU A 204 -16.65 7.20 -15.53
C LEU A 204 -15.36 8.01 -15.27
N LEU A 205 -14.69 8.50 -16.31
CA LEU A 205 -13.49 9.33 -16.17
C LEU A 205 -13.87 10.76 -15.74
N PRO A 206 -13.02 11.44 -14.96
CA PRO A 206 -13.21 12.87 -14.67
C PRO A 206 -13.28 13.68 -15.97
N ALA A 207 -14.20 14.64 -16.05
CA ALA A 207 -14.21 15.60 -17.16
C ALA A 207 -12.90 16.41 -17.18
N ALA A 208 -12.41 16.68 -18.39
CA ALA A 208 -11.23 17.52 -18.63
C ALA A 208 -11.44 18.96 -18.17
#